data_AF-K1UL64-F1
#
_entry.id   AF-K1UL64-F1
#
_cell.length_a   1.000
_cell.length_b   1.000
_cell.length_c   1.000
_cell.angle_alpha   90.00
_cell.angle_beta   90.00
_cell.angle_gamma   90.00
#
_symmetry.space_group_name_H-M   'P 1'
#
loop_
_entity.id
_entity.type
_entity.pdbx_description
1 polymer ?
#
loop_
_entity_poly.entity_id
_entity_poly.type
_entity_poly.pdbx_seq_one_letter_code
_entity_poly.pdbx_strand_id
1 'polypeptide(L)'
;EEDSSVYKPEPIFDNIKASRKIRFSSERTKLESFKVLKTYIDSNGHMNNANYLRAAEEFLPTNFPCHEVDIVYNKEAMEGEIITPYLYSEENGIGISFENQSGETLTRIMLM
;
A
#
# COMPACT_ATOMS: atom_id res chain seq x y z
N GLU A 1 4.13 1.76 -33.28
CA GLU A 1 3.52 3.11 -33.17
C GLU A 1 2.02 3.13 -33.49
N GLU A 2 1.41 2.09 -34.09
CA GLU A 2 -0.04 2.07 -34.40
C GLU A 2 -0.96 1.67 -33.22
N ASP A 3 -0.49 0.85 -32.28
CA ASP A 3 -1.33 0.30 -31.19
C ASP A 3 -1.80 1.32 -30.13
N SER A 4 -1.05 2.41 -29.93
CA SER A 4 -1.39 3.42 -28.91
C SER A 4 -2.45 4.42 -29.36
N SER A 5 -2.79 4.44 -30.66
CA SER A 5 -3.70 5.44 -31.24
C SER A 5 -5.19 5.22 -30.90
N VAL A 6 -5.54 4.00 -30.48
CA VAL A 6 -6.92 3.62 -30.11
C VAL A 6 -7.25 4.03 -28.67
N TYR A 7 -6.25 4.04 -27.78
CA TYR A 7 -6.43 4.40 -26.37
C TYR A 7 -6.37 5.92 -26.19
N LYS A 8 -7.54 6.56 -26.15
CA LYS A 8 -7.66 7.97 -25.78
C LYS A 8 -7.67 8.09 -24.25
N PRO A 9 -6.96 9.09 -23.67
CA PRO A 9 -7.05 9.34 -22.23
C PRO A 9 -8.50 9.62 -21.83
N GLU A 10 -8.99 8.87 -20.84
CA GLU A 10 -10.28 9.16 -20.23
C GLU A 10 -10.20 10.47 -19.42
N PRO A 11 -11.30 11.23 -19.30
CA PRO A 11 -11.35 12.41 -18.47
C PRO A 11 -11.10 12.05 -17.00
N ILE A 12 -10.34 12.89 -16.31
CA ILE A 12 -10.07 12.73 -14.88
C ILE A 12 -11.37 12.92 -14.10
N PHE A 13 -11.57 12.12 -13.07
CA PHE A 13 -12.65 12.31 -12.10
C PHE A 13 -12.33 13.50 -11.19
N ASP A 14 -13.01 14.64 -11.40
CA ASP A 14 -12.80 15.87 -10.61
C ASP A 14 -13.03 15.69 -9.10
N ASN A 15 -13.83 14.68 -8.73
CA ASN A 15 -14.14 14.32 -7.35
C ASN A 15 -13.08 13.45 -6.66
N ILE A 16 -12.09 12.93 -7.38
CA ILE A 16 -11.00 12.14 -6.80
C ILE A 16 -9.81 13.05 -6.53
N LYS A 17 -9.52 13.31 -5.24
CA LYS A 17 -8.37 14.10 -4.80
C LYS A 17 -7.39 13.23 -4.01
N ALA A 18 -6.70 12.33 -4.69
CA ALA A 18 -5.70 11.48 -4.06
C ALA A 18 -4.54 12.32 -3.48
N SER A 19 -4.28 12.17 -2.18
CA SER A 19 -3.15 12.84 -1.55
C SER A 19 -1.83 12.21 -1.99
N ARG A 20 -0.82 13.04 -2.28
CA ARG A 20 0.54 12.52 -2.59
C ARG A 20 1.27 11.98 -1.36
N LYS A 21 0.76 12.22 -0.16
CA LYS A 21 1.41 11.87 1.11
C LYS A 21 0.38 11.49 2.15
N ILE A 22 0.62 10.38 2.86
CA ILE A 22 -0.12 9.98 4.05
C ILE A 22 0.76 10.25 5.27
N ARG A 23 0.20 10.89 6.28
CA ARG A 23 0.83 11.09 7.59
C ARG A 23 -0.11 10.54 8.65
N PHE A 24 0.39 9.61 9.44
CA PHE A 24 -0.32 9.10 10.60
C PHE A 24 -0.02 9.97 11.81
N SER A 25 -1.01 10.17 12.66
CA SER A 25 -0.94 11.01 13.85
C SER A 25 -0.95 10.20 15.15
N SER A 26 -1.48 8.98 15.09
CA SER A 26 -1.58 8.04 16.20
C SER A 26 -0.27 7.29 16.48
N GLU A 27 -0.20 6.68 17.67
CA GLU A 27 0.87 5.73 17.97
C GLU A 27 0.73 4.46 17.11
N ARG A 28 1.88 3.88 16.77
CA ARG A 28 1.94 2.72 15.88
C ARG A 28 2.10 1.42 16.67
N THR A 29 1.33 0.40 16.30
CA THR A 29 1.47 -0.95 16.86
C THR A 29 2.25 -1.82 15.87
N LYS A 30 3.38 -2.39 16.32
CA LYS A 30 4.17 -3.32 15.51
C LYS A 30 3.45 -4.66 15.40
N LEU A 31 3.36 -5.20 14.18
CA LEU A 31 2.74 -6.49 13.90
C LEU A 31 3.78 -7.54 13.49
N GLU A 32 3.33 -8.79 13.31
CA GLU A 32 4.18 -9.89 12.87
C GLU A 32 4.77 -9.61 11.49
N SER A 33 6.10 -9.75 11.39
CA SER A 33 6.82 -9.52 10.15
C SER A 33 6.68 -10.70 9.20
N PHE A 34 6.66 -10.44 7.89
CA PHE A 34 6.55 -11.47 6.87
C PHE A 34 7.65 -11.34 5.82
N LYS A 35 7.94 -12.45 5.15
CA LYS A 35 8.93 -12.50 4.06
C LYS A 35 8.23 -12.31 2.72
N VAL A 36 8.79 -11.46 1.85
CA VAL A 36 8.29 -11.30 0.48
C VAL A 36 8.56 -12.58 -0.30
N LEU A 37 7.48 -13.25 -0.70
CA LEU A 37 7.54 -14.49 -1.46
C LEU A 37 7.72 -14.21 -2.95
N LYS A 38 8.31 -15.15 -3.68
CA LYS A 38 8.42 -15.09 -5.15
C LYS A 38 7.08 -14.87 -5.85
N THR A 39 5.98 -15.38 -5.27
CA THR A 39 4.62 -15.19 -5.79
C THR A 39 4.13 -13.74 -5.72
N TYR A 40 4.80 -12.88 -4.95
CA TYR A 40 4.45 -11.47 -4.85
C TYR A 40 5.18 -10.59 -5.88
N ILE A 41 6.16 -11.15 -6.58
CA ILE A 41 7.05 -10.43 -7.48
C ILE A 41 6.45 -10.32 -8.88
N ASP A 42 6.50 -9.13 -9.45
CA ASP A 42 6.06 -8.84 -10.81
C ASP A 42 7.16 -9.11 -11.87
N SER A 43 6.88 -8.76 -13.13
CA SER A 43 7.85 -8.92 -14.23
C SER A 43 9.09 -8.02 -14.10
N ASN A 44 9.04 -6.97 -13.28
CA ASN A 44 10.14 -6.04 -13.06
C ASN A 44 11.08 -6.51 -11.95
N GLY A 45 10.72 -7.58 -11.22
CA GLY A 45 11.51 -8.10 -10.10
C GLY A 45 11.18 -7.45 -8.76
N HIS A 46 10.11 -6.67 -8.69
CA HIS A 46 9.66 -5.98 -7.48
C HIS A 46 8.35 -6.57 -6.98
N MET A 47 8.07 -6.37 -5.68
CA MET A 47 6.76 -6.67 -5.12
C MET A 47 5.70 -5.87 -5.89
N ASN A 48 4.74 -6.57 -6.47
CA ASN A 48 3.64 -5.95 -7.20
C ASN A 48 2.85 -5.02 -6.27
N ASN A 49 2.56 -3.80 -6.72
CA ASN A 49 1.82 -2.79 -5.96
C ASN A 49 0.51 -3.33 -5.34
N ALA A 50 -0.25 -4.16 -6.07
CA ALA A 50 -1.49 -4.73 -5.56
C ALA A 50 -1.26 -5.70 -4.38
N ASN A 51 -0.09 -6.38 -4.34
CA ASN A 51 0.24 -7.31 -3.27
C ASN A 51 0.54 -6.60 -1.95
N TYR A 52 0.86 -5.31 -1.95
CA TYR A 52 0.99 -4.55 -0.71
C TYR A 52 -0.36 -4.43 0.01
N LEU A 53 -1.43 -4.09 -0.72
CA LEU A 53 -2.77 -4.06 -0.17
C LEU A 53 -3.22 -5.46 0.28
N ARG A 54 -2.97 -6.48 -0.55
CA ARG A 54 -3.31 -7.87 -0.21
C ARG A 54 -2.60 -8.35 1.07
N ALA A 55 -1.33 -8.00 1.24
CA ALA A 55 -0.62 -8.31 2.48
C ALA A 55 -1.16 -7.51 3.67
N ALA A 56 -1.63 -6.28 3.45
CA ALA A 56 -2.22 -5.45 4.50
C ALA A 56 -3.55 -6.03 4.99
N GLU A 57 -4.38 -6.59 4.11
CA GLU A 57 -5.68 -7.20 4.45
C GLU A 57 -5.58 -8.25 5.56
N GLU A 58 -4.49 -9.01 5.64
CA GLU A 58 -4.25 -10.02 6.70
C GLU A 58 -4.15 -9.39 8.11
N PHE A 59 -3.84 -8.10 8.19
CA PHE A 59 -3.69 -7.36 9.44
C PHE A 59 -4.85 -6.41 9.72
N LEU A 60 -5.74 -6.22 8.74
CA LEU A 60 -6.87 -5.29 8.83
C LEU A 60 -8.11 -6.02 9.37
N PRO A 61 -9.01 -5.30 10.06
CA PRO A 61 -10.26 -5.89 10.53
C PRO A 61 -11.17 -6.29 9.38
N THR A 62 -11.72 -7.52 9.42
CA THR A 62 -12.52 -8.12 8.34
C THR A 62 -13.81 -7.36 8.01
N ASN A 63 -14.36 -6.60 8.97
CA ASN A 63 -15.65 -5.91 8.84
C ASN A 63 -15.51 -4.39 8.94
N PHE A 64 -14.40 -3.82 8.47
CA PHE A 64 -14.22 -2.38 8.42
C PHE A 64 -15.04 -1.76 7.28
N PRO A 65 -16.02 -0.87 7.56
CA PRO A 65 -16.70 -0.14 6.51
C PRO A 65 -15.71 0.84 5.88
N CYS A 66 -15.24 0.50 4.68
CA CYS A 66 -14.31 1.34 3.93
C CYS A 66 -15.00 1.87 2.68
N HIS A 67 -14.94 3.18 2.49
CA HIS A 67 -15.44 3.88 1.33
C HIS A 67 -14.31 4.44 0.46
N GLU A 68 -13.12 4.64 1.04
CA GLU A 68 -11.95 5.17 0.35
C GLU A 68 -10.65 4.51 0.84
N VAL A 69 -9.78 4.17 -0.10
CA VAL A 69 -8.44 3.63 0.19
C VAL A 69 -7.40 4.52 -0.46
N ASP A 70 -6.57 5.15 0.36
CA ASP A 70 -5.42 5.93 -0.05
C ASP A 70 -4.15 5.09 0.11
N ILE A 71 -3.35 4.97 -0.95
CA ILE A 71 -2.10 4.21 -0.93
C ILE A 71 -0.95 5.05 -1.47
N VAL A 72 0.14 5.12 -0.71
CA VAL A 72 1.41 5.74 -1.12
C VAL A 72 2.48 4.67 -1.19
N TYR A 73 3.00 4.42 -2.38
CA TYR A 73 4.17 3.57 -2.62
C TYR A 73 5.44 4.42 -2.54
N ASN A 74 6.32 4.11 -1.60
CA ASN A 74 7.54 4.87 -1.34
C ASN A 74 8.78 4.17 -1.88
N LYS A 75 8.88 2.85 -1.68
CA LYS A 75 10.03 2.04 -2.10
C LYS A 75 9.58 0.61 -2.39
N GLU A 76 10.17 0.03 -3.42
CA GLU A 76 9.90 -1.33 -3.88
C GLU A 76 10.60 -2.36 -2.97
N ALA A 77 9.91 -3.46 -2.68
CA ALA A 77 10.47 -4.59 -1.94
C ALA A 77 10.89 -5.71 -2.91
N MET A 78 11.98 -6.40 -2.59
CA MET A 78 12.51 -7.50 -3.40
C MET A 78 12.18 -8.88 -2.82
N GLU A 79 12.33 -9.93 -3.63
CA GLU A 79 12.16 -11.31 -3.17
C GLU A 79 13.04 -11.59 -1.95
N GLY A 80 12.41 -12.11 -0.89
CA GLY A 80 13.08 -12.53 0.32
C GLY A 80 13.37 -11.44 1.35
N GLU A 81 13.06 -10.17 1.06
CA GLU A 81 13.05 -9.13 2.08
C GLU A 81 12.04 -9.42 3.19
N ILE A 82 12.33 -8.95 4.40
CA ILE A 82 11.40 -9.01 5.53
C ILE A 82 10.73 -7.65 5.68
N ILE A 83 9.40 -7.67 5.65
CA ILE A 83 8.55 -6.52 5.85
C ILE A 83 7.98 -6.57 7.26
N THR A 84 8.07 -5.44 7.97
CA THR A 84 7.43 -5.22 9.26
C THR A 84 6.21 -4.31 9.06
N PRO A 85 4.99 -4.80 9.31
CA PRO A 85 3.80 -3.96 9.33
C PRO A 85 3.66 -3.19 10.64
N TYR A 86 3.12 -1.99 10.55
CA TYR A 86 2.72 -1.15 11.67
C TYR A 86 1.30 -0.65 11.48
N LEU A 87 0.43 -0.90 12.44
CA LEU A 87 -0.97 -0.47 12.44
C LEU A 87 -1.13 0.86 13.18
N TYR A 88 -2.03 1.69 12.67
CA TYR A 88 -2.36 3.02 13.18
C TYR A 88 -3.89 3.13 13.31
N SER A 89 -4.34 3.59 14.48
CA SER A 89 -5.76 3.86 14.74
C SER A 89 -5.98 5.36 14.65
N GLU A 90 -6.45 5.84 13.50
CA GLU A 90 -6.68 7.26 13.25
C GLU A 90 -8.15 7.61 13.51
N GLU A 91 -8.46 8.90 13.72
CA GLU A 91 -9.83 9.35 14.01
C GLU A 91 -10.83 9.00 12.89
N ASN A 92 -10.37 9.05 11.64
CA ASN A 92 -11.20 8.86 10.45
C ASN A 92 -10.94 7.53 9.72
N GLY A 93 -10.22 6.60 10.34
CA GLY A 93 -9.86 5.37 9.63
C GLY A 93 -8.76 4.54 10.26
N ILE A 94 -8.29 3.58 9.49
CA ILE A 94 -7.20 2.67 9.88
C ILE A 94 -6.03 2.87 8.92
N GLY A 95 -4.87 3.16 9.50
CA GLY A 95 -3.62 3.26 8.77
C GLY A 95 -2.78 2.00 8.93
N ILE A 96 -2.05 1.63 7.89
CA ILE A 96 -0.98 0.63 7.99
C ILE A 96 0.24 1.09 7.19
N SER A 97 1.43 0.89 7.75
CA SER A 97 2.69 1.14 7.06
C SER A 97 3.55 -0.11 7.05
N PHE A 98 4.29 -0.29 5.97
CA PHE A 98 5.26 -1.38 5.83
C PHE A 98 6.66 -0.79 5.81
N GLU A 99 7.52 -1.32 6.68
CA GLU A 99 8.94 -0.96 6.72
C GLU A 99 9.81 -2.19 6.43
N ASN A 100 10.94 -1.97 5.76
CA ASN A 100 11.95 -2.99 5.61
C ASN A 100 12.82 -3.12 6.88
N GLN A 101 13.77 -4.04 6.85
CA GLN A 101 14.71 -4.27 7.96
C GLN A 101 15.60 -3.07 8.29
N SER A 102 15.82 -2.17 7.34
CA SER A 102 16.58 -0.93 7.51
C SER A 102 15.75 0.21 8.13
N GLY A 103 14.45 -0.02 8.38
CA GLY A 103 13.52 1.00 8.86
C GLY A 103 13.04 1.97 7.78
N GLU A 104 13.27 1.67 6.50
CA GLU A 104 12.76 2.48 5.40
C GLU A 104 11.30 2.11 5.12
N THR A 105 10.45 3.11 4.94
CA THR A 105 9.06 2.88 4.59
C THR A 105 8.92 2.47 3.12
N LEU A 106 8.29 1.32 2.89
CA LEU A 106 7.97 0.78 1.58
C LEU A 106 6.63 1.30 1.08
N THR A 107 5.60 1.27 1.94
CA THR A 107 4.28 1.81 1.62
C THR A 107 3.55 2.31 2.86
N ARG A 108 2.57 3.20 2.64
CA ARG A 108 1.56 3.61 3.62
C ARG A 108 0.19 3.45 2.97
N ILE A 109 -0.73 2.87 3.70
CA ILE A 109 -2.11 2.65 3.26
C ILE A 109 -3.02 3.24 4.34
N MET A 110 -4.01 4.03 3.95
CA MET A 110 -5.07 4.55 4.80
C MET A 110 -6.41 4.04 4.28
N LEU A 111 -7.20 3.44 5.15
CA LEU A 111 -8.57 3.04 4.89
C LEU A 111 -9.50 3.97 5.66
N MET A 112 -10.42 4.61 4.96
CA MET A 112 -11.42 5.55 5.49
C MET A 112 -12.84 5.09 5.16
#